data_AF-M1ZNG7-F1
#
_entry.id   AF-M1ZNG7-F1
#
_cell.length_a   1.000
_cell.length_b   1.000
_cell.length_c   1.000
_cell.angle_alpha   90.00
_cell.angle_beta   90.00
_cell.angle_gamma   90.00
#
_symmetry.space_group_name_H-M   'P 1'
#
loop_
_entity.id
_entity.type
_entity.pdbx_description
1 polymer ?
#
loop_
_entity_poly.entity_id
_entity_poly.type
_entity_poly.pdbx_seq_one_letter_code
_entity_poly.pdbx_strand_id
1 'polypeptide(L)'
;MKDYIKKPMDIEKRSFEIIEEEMGKHNFSEEELKIVKRVIHTTADFEYKDLIYIKEGAIEAAKEILTKGTKIYTDTNMALSGINKKALKDLNSTVQCFVSREDVALIAKDRGITRSMAAVELAAEEGIEFFVFGNAPTALYKLMELMKEGKANPKFIIGVPVGFVGAAESKRELEKLDV
;
A
#
# COMPACT_ATOMS: atom_id res chain seq x y z
N MET A 1 -33.16 -20.44 10.70
CA MET A 1 -31.89 -19.80 10.28
C MET A 1 -31.23 -20.72 9.26
N LYS A 2 -30.68 -20.19 8.16
CA LYS A 2 -29.89 -21.02 7.24
C LYS A 2 -28.63 -21.51 7.95
N ASP A 3 -28.24 -22.75 7.68
CA ASP A 3 -26.90 -23.24 8.05
C ASP A 3 -25.84 -22.38 7.37
N TYR A 4 -24.79 -22.01 8.10
CA TYR A 4 -23.68 -21.19 7.61
C TYR A 4 -22.34 -21.74 8.09
N ILE A 5 -21.31 -21.50 7.30
CA ILE A 5 -19.94 -21.95 7.59
C ILE A 5 -19.42 -21.18 8.82
N LYS A 6 -18.90 -21.88 9.83
CA LYS A 6 -18.43 -21.28 11.09
C LYS A 6 -16.91 -21.18 11.20
N LYS A 7 -16.18 -21.97 10.42
CA LYS A 7 -14.71 -22.04 10.47
C LYS A 7 -14.12 -20.94 9.57
N PRO A 8 -13.34 -19.98 10.11
CA PRO A 8 -12.82 -18.85 9.32
C PRO A 8 -12.02 -19.27 8.08
N MET A 9 -11.18 -20.30 8.20
CA MET A 9 -10.39 -20.80 7.06
C MET A 9 -11.27 -21.39 5.95
N ASP A 10 -12.36 -22.06 6.31
CA ASP A 10 -13.28 -22.63 5.32
C ASP A 10 -14.08 -21.52 4.61
N ILE A 11 -14.41 -20.44 5.32
CA ILE A 11 -15.04 -19.23 4.75
C ILE A 11 -14.08 -18.55 3.77
N GLU A 12 -12.83 -18.32 4.16
CA GLU A 12 -11.83 -17.67 3.31
C GLU A 12 -11.53 -18.53 2.07
N LYS A 13 -11.33 -19.84 2.25
CA LYS A 13 -11.13 -20.78 1.15
C LYS A 13 -12.29 -20.73 0.17
N ARG A 14 -13.53 -20.84 0.66
CA ARG A 14 -14.71 -20.78 -0.20
C ARG A 14 -14.84 -19.44 -0.91
N SER A 15 -14.45 -18.34 -0.26
CA SER A 15 -14.44 -17.01 -0.88
C SER A 15 -13.46 -16.95 -2.05
N PHE A 16 -12.25 -17.49 -1.88
CA PHE A 16 -11.25 -17.52 -2.96
C PHE A 16 -11.62 -18.44 -4.12
N GLU A 17 -12.36 -19.53 -3.87
CA GLU A 17 -12.93 -20.38 -4.92
C GLU A 17 -13.95 -19.59 -5.76
N ILE A 18 -14.89 -18.90 -5.10
CA ILE A 18 -15.90 -18.07 -5.78
C ILE A 18 -15.24 -16.97 -6.62
N ILE A 19 -14.24 -16.27 -6.05
CA ILE A 19 -13.50 -15.24 -6.79
C ILE A 19 -12.82 -15.83 -8.03
N GLU A 20 -12.29 -17.04 -7.95
CA GLU A 20 -11.65 -17.70 -9.09
C GLU A 20 -12.65 -18.05 -10.20
N GLU A 21 -13.80 -18.59 -9.81
CA GLU A 21 -14.89 -18.94 -10.72
C GLU A 21 -15.42 -17.69 -11.45
N GLU A 22 -15.50 -16.54 -10.77
CA GLU A 22 -16.10 -15.30 -11.29
C GLU A 22 -15.12 -14.35 -12.00
N MET A 23 -13.80 -14.44 -11.73
CA MET A 23 -12.81 -13.52 -12.33
C MET A 23 -12.81 -13.51 -13.87
N GLY A 24 -13.18 -14.63 -14.49
CA GLY A 24 -13.13 -14.80 -15.93
C GLY A 24 -11.70 -14.75 -16.48
N LYS A 25 -11.55 -14.27 -17.72
CA LYS A 25 -10.23 -14.17 -18.39
C LYS A 25 -9.38 -13.04 -17.79
N HIS A 26 -8.10 -13.32 -17.54
CA HIS A 26 -7.10 -12.34 -17.11
C HIS A 26 -5.71 -12.73 -17.62
N ASN A 27 -4.76 -11.80 -17.57
CA ASN A 27 -3.37 -12.01 -18.00
C ASN A 27 -2.36 -12.01 -16.83
N PHE A 28 -2.86 -12.00 -15.58
CA PHE A 28 -2.01 -12.06 -14.39
C PHE A 28 -1.22 -13.37 -14.30
N SER A 29 0.05 -13.26 -13.92
CA SER A 29 0.84 -14.37 -13.41
C SER A 29 0.24 -14.93 -12.12
N GLU A 30 0.66 -16.13 -11.71
CA GLU A 30 0.19 -16.75 -10.47
C GLU A 30 0.43 -15.88 -9.22
N GLU A 31 1.48 -15.06 -9.23
CA GLU A 31 1.83 -14.21 -8.10
C GLU A 31 1.02 -12.92 -8.06
N GLU A 32 0.85 -12.27 -9.21
CA GLU A 32 -0.06 -11.12 -9.34
C GLU A 32 -1.48 -11.53 -8.98
N LEU A 33 -1.89 -12.74 -9.39
CA LEU A 33 -3.23 -13.26 -9.10
C LEU A 33 -3.50 -13.38 -7.60
N LYS A 34 -2.50 -13.75 -6.79
CA LYS A 34 -2.64 -13.78 -5.32
C LYS A 34 -2.95 -12.40 -4.75
N ILE A 35 -2.33 -11.35 -5.30
CA ILE A 35 -2.56 -9.96 -4.90
C ILE A 35 -3.96 -9.52 -5.35
N VAL A 36 -4.29 -9.71 -6.62
CA VAL A 36 -5.58 -9.32 -7.22
C VAL A 36 -6.75 -9.99 -6.49
N LYS A 37 -6.68 -11.31 -6.28
CA LYS A 37 -7.73 -12.05 -5.54
C LYS A 37 -7.86 -11.55 -4.10
N ARG A 38 -6.75 -11.19 -3.44
CA ARG A 38 -6.79 -10.63 -2.07
C ARG A 38 -7.48 -9.27 -2.06
N VAL A 39 -7.21 -8.40 -3.03
CA VAL A 39 -7.88 -7.10 -3.17
C VAL A 39 -9.38 -7.29 -3.39
N ILE A 40 -9.77 -8.13 -4.36
CA ILE A 40 -11.18 -8.45 -4.64
C ILE A 40 -11.85 -9.02 -3.39
N HIS A 41 -11.21 -9.94 -2.67
CA HIS A 41 -11.74 -10.52 -1.44
C HIS A 41 -12.07 -9.47 -0.37
N THR A 42 -11.19 -8.46 -0.22
CA THR A 42 -11.37 -7.41 0.80
C THR A 42 -12.36 -6.32 0.39
N THR A 43 -12.67 -6.20 -0.90
CA THR A 43 -13.51 -5.12 -1.46
C THR A 43 -14.85 -5.62 -1.98
N ALA A 44 -14.97 -6.94 -2.23
CA ALA A 44 -16.06 -7.56 -2.98
C ALA A 44 -16.29 -6.94 -4.37
N ASP A 45 -15.23 -6.41 -4.97
CA ASP A 45 -15.30 -5.65 -6.22
C ASP A 45 -14.36 -6.26 -7.26
N PHE A 46 -14.93 -6.86 -8.31
CA PHE A 46 -14.19 -7.50 -9.39
C PHE A 46 -13.58 -6.50 -10.37
N GLU A 47 -14.00 -5.22 -10.37
CA GLU A 47 -13.41 -4.20 -11.24
C GLU A 47 -11.92 -3.99 -10.93
N TYR A 48 -11.47 -4.33 -9.71
CA TYR A 48 -10.04 -4.28 -9.37
C TYR A 48 -9.16 -5.16 -10.25
N LYS A 49 -9.70 -6.18 -10.91
CA LYS A 49 -8.94 -6.96 -11.90
C LYS A 49 -8.49 -6.11 -13.10
N ASP A 50 -9.21 -5.04 -13.41
CA ASP A 50 -8.92 -4.15 -14.54
C ASP A 50 -8.26 -2.84 -14.08
N LEU A 51 -8.32 -2.52 -12.78
CA LEU A 51 -7.75 -1.30 -12.19
C LEU A 51 -6.39 -1.50 -11.54
N ILE A 52 -6.04 -2.72 -11.14
CA ILE A 52 -4.74 -3.03 -10.54
C ILE A 52 -3.65 -2.97 -11.61
N TYR A 53 -2.67 -2.13 -11.35
CA TYR A 53 -1.42 -2.07 -12.10
C TYR A 53 -0.27 -2.55 -11.22
N ILE A 54 0.52 -3.50 -11.73
CA ILE A 54 1.74 -4.00 -11.09
C ILE A 54 2.85 -3.84 -12.12
N LYS A 55 3.86 -3.03 -11.77
CA LYS A 55 5.04 -2.83 -12.63
C LYS A 55 5.80 -4.15 -12.75
N GLU A 56 6.31 -4.45 -13.94
CA GLU A 56 7.14 -5.65 -14.16
C GLU A 56 8.30 -5.70 -13.17
N GLY A 57 8.54 -6.86 -12.55
CA GLY A 57 9.56 -7.04 -11.53
C GLY A 57 9.23 -6.49 -10.13
N ALA A 58 8.11 -5.77 -9.95
CA ALA A 58 7.75 -5.18 -8.65
C ALA A 58 7.59 -6.22 -7.54
N ILE A 59 6.99 -7.38 -7.84
CA ILE A 59 6.81 -8.44 -6.85
C ILE A 59 8.16 -8.99 -6.37
N GLU A 60 9.11 -9.22 -7.28
CA GLU A 60 10.45 -9.70 -6.92
C GLU A 60 11.24 -8.64 -6.14
N ALA A 61 11.20 -7.39 -6.58
CA ALA A 61 11.81 -6.28 -5.84
C ALA A 61 11.25 -6.17 -4.40
N ALA A 62 9.93 -6.28 -4.25
CA ALA A 62 9.30 -6.27 -2.93
C ALA A 62 9.77 -7.45 -2.07
N LYS A 63 9.82 -8.67 -2.61
CA LYS A 63 10.32 -9.85 -1.89
C LYS A 63 11.77 -9.68 -1.45
N GLU A 64 12.64 -9.18 -2.32
CA GLU A 64 14.05 -8.95 -1.99
C GLU A 64 14.22 -7.96 -0.83
N ILE A 65 13.46 -6.87 -0.84
CA ILE A 65 13.52 -5.85 0.22
C ILE A 65 12.95 -6.42 1.52
N LEU A 66 11.81 -7.11 1.45
CA LEU A 66 11.14 -7.68 2.62
C LEU A 66 11.95 -8.81 3.28
N THR A 67 12.60 -9.67 2.49
CA THR A 67 13.42 -10.77 3.01
C THR A 67 14.72 -10.32 3.67
N LYS A 68 15.25 -9.15 3.29
CA LYS A 68 16.41 -8.52 3.97
C LYS A 68 16.03 -7.89 5.32
N GLY A 69 14.74 -7.76 5.61
CA GLY A 69 14.23 -6.98 6.73
C GLY A 69 14.26 -5.50 6.39
N THR A 70 13.10 -4.86 6.36
CA THR A 70 12.98 -3.43 6.05
C THR A 70 12.03 -2.72 7.01
N LYS A 71 12.10 -1.39 7.00
CA LYS A 71 11.15 -0.52 7.70
C LYS A 71 10.13 0.01 6.70
N ILE A 72 8.89 -0.39 6.87
CA ILE A 72 7.76 0.04 6.05
C ILE A 72 7.13 1.28 6.69
N TYR A 73 6.89 2.31 5.89
CA TYR A 73 6.13 3.49 6.29
C TYR A 73 4.77 3.50 5.63
N THR A 74 3.76 3.90 6.40
CA THR A 74 2.36 4.00 5.93
C THR A 74 1.86 5.43 6.07
N ASP A 75 1.01 5.86 5.13
CA ASP A 75 0.39 7.19 5.16
C ASP A 75 -0.71 7.33 6.23
N THR A 76 -1.26 6.21 6.71
CA THR A 76 -2.35 6.14 7.68
C THR A 76 -2.18 5.02 8.72
N ASN A 77 -2.74 5.24 9.92
CA ASN A 77 -2.81 4.20 10.94
C ASN A 77 -3.71 3.01 10.54
N MET A 78 -4.62 3.22 9.59
CA MET A 78 -5.47 2.13 9.06
C MET A 78 -4.61 1.13 8.28
N ALA A 79 -3.77 1.61 7.36
CA ALA A 79 -2.81 0.78 6.64
C ALA A 79 -1.82 0.11 7.61
N LEU A 80 -1.29 0.86 8.59
CA LEU A 80 -0.44 0.30 9.66
C LEU A 80 -1.10 -0.89 10.37
N SER A 81 -2.38 -0.72 10.74
CA SER A 81 -3.12 -1.72 11.52
C SER A 81 -3.51 -2.96 10.70
N GLY A 82 -3.65 -2.82 9.38
CA GLY A 82 -3.99 -3.91 8.46
C GLY A 82 -2.81 -4.82 8.12
N ILE A 83 -1.57 -4.41 8.37
CA ILE A 83 -0.39 -5.22 8.04
C ILE A 83 -0.17 -6.32 9.09
N ASN A 84 0.06 -7.55 8.61
CA ASN A 84 0.19 -8.74 9.46
C ASN A 84 1.49 -8.70 10.29
N LYS A 85 1.32 -8.49 11.60
CA LYS A 85 2.43 -8.39 12.56
C LYS A 85 3.28 -9.67 12.69
N LYS A 86 2.68 -10.85 12.49
CA LYS A 86 3.42 -12.11 12.53
C LYS A 86 4.33 -12.22 11.31
N ALA A 87 3.81 -11.93 10.12
CA ALA A 87 4.61 -11.93 8.89
C ALA A 87 5.77 -10.94 8.96
N LEU A 88 5.54 -9.73 9.49
CA LEU A 88 6.61 -8.76 9.71
C LEU A 88 7.71 -9.29 10.63
N LYS A 89 7.33 -9.94 11.74
CA LYS A 89 8.29 -10.55 12.67
C LYS A 89 9.10 -11.65 12.00
N ASP A 90 8.44 -12.52 11.24
CA ASP A 90 9.08 -13.63 10.54
C ASP A 90 10.06 -13.12 9.45
N LEU A 91 9.82 -11.92 8.91
CA LEU A 91 10.65 -11.23 7.93
C LEU A 91 11.64 -10.22 8.53
N ASN A 92 11.78 -10.17 9.86
CA ASN A 92 12.60 -9.15 10.57
C ASN A 92 12.34 -7.71 10.08
N SER A 93 11.08 -7.41 9.73
CA SER A 93 10.63 -6.12 9.21
C SER A 93 9.79 -5.39 10.25
N THR A 94 9.70 -4.08 10.12
CA THR A 94 8.87 -3.23 10.98
C THR A 94 7.96 -2.34 10.15
N VAL A 95 6.90 -1.81 10.77
CA VAL A 95 5.98 -0.88 10.13
C VAL A 95 5.71 0.30 11.06
N GLN A 96 5.68 1.52 10.51
CA GLN A 96 5.40 2.75 11.25
C GLN A 96 4.45 3.68 10.46
N CYS A 97 3.75 4.54 11.22
CA CYS A 97 2.97 5.64 10.69
C CYS A 97 3.18 6.86 11.57
N PHE A 98 3.50 8.00 10.96
CA PHE A 98 3.77 9.24 11.70
C PHE A 98 2.58 10.18 11.76
N VAL A 99 1.50 9.92 11.01
CA VAL A 99 0.37 10.85 10.84
C VAL A 99 -0.28 11.32 12.15
N SER A 100 -0.16 10.54 13.23
CA SER A 100 -0.72 10.84 14.55
C SER A 100 0.29 11.39 15.56
N ARG A 101 1.56 11.58 15.20
CA ARG A 101 2.54 12.19 16.11
C ARG A 101 2.21 13.66 16.34
N GLU A 102 2.50 14.16 17.54
CA GLU A 102 2.24 15.55 17.92
C GLU A 102 3.10 16.54 17.11
N ASP A 103 4.37 16.21 16.88
CA ASP A 103 5.28 17.00 16.04
C ASP A 103 4.78 17.13 14.59
N VAL A 104 4.27 16.05 13.99
CA VAL A 104 3.63 16.07 12.66
C VAL A 104 2.44 17.01 12.63
N ALA A 105 1.61 17.02 13.67
CA ALA A 105 0.45 17.90 13.75
C ALA A 105 0.88 19.38 13.83
N LEU A 106 1.94 19.69 14.57
CA LEU A 106 2.51 21.03 14.67
C LEU A 106 3.10 21.48 13.33
N ILE A 107 3.91 20.64 12.67
CA ILE A 107 4.50 20.93 11.36
C ILE A 107 3.42 21.20 10.31
N ALA A 108 2.39 20.35 10.26
CA ALA A 108 1.29 20.50 9.32
C ALA A 108 0.54 21.83 9.51
N LYS A 109 0.30 22.22 10.77
CA LYS A 109 -0.37 23.47 11.10
C LYS A 109 0.50 24.70 10.76
N ASP A 110 1.78 24.67 11.12
CA ASP A 110 2.72 25.76 10.89
C ASP A 110 2.92 26.03 9.38
N ARG A 111 3.04 24.97 8.58
CA ARG A 111 3.32 25.06 7.14
C ARG A 111 2.06 25.08 6.26
N GLY A 112 0.86 24.94 6.84
CA GLY A 112 -0.40 24.90 6.08
C GLY A 112 -0.53 23.70 5.14
N ILE A 113 0.08 22.56 5.49
CA ILE A 113 0.03 21.30 4.72
C ILE A 113 -0.78 20.23 5.45
N THR A 114 -1.07 19.11 4.78
CA THR A 114 -1.78 18.00 5.45
C THR A 114 -0.84 17.26 6.41
N ARG A 115 -1.40 16.65 7.45
CA ARG A 115 -0.63 15.79 8.38
C ARG A 115 0.07 14.65 7.66
N SER A 116 -0.54 14.06 6.64
CA SER A 116 0.08 12.99 5.87
C SER A 116 1.27 13.50 5.02
N MET A 117 1.24 14.74 4.53
CA MET A 117 2.42 15.35 3.88
C MET A 117 3.56 15.55 4.89
N ALA A 118 3.28 16.16 6.04
CA ALA A 118 4.28 16.35 7.10
C ALA A 118 4.86 15.03 7.62
N ALA A 119 4.03 13.98 7.72
CA ALA A 119 4.47 12.64 8.09
C ALA A 119 5.44 12.03 7.06
N VAL A 120 5.21 12.26 5.76
CA VAL A 120 6.11 11.80 4.69
C VAL A 120 7.44 12.56 4.74
N GLU A 121 7.42 13.87 4.97
CA GLU A 121 8.65 14.66 5.15
C GLU A 121 9.52 14.11 6.29
N LEU A 122 8.92 13.90 7.47
CA LEU A 122 9.64 13.34 8.62
C LEU A 122 10.12 11.90 8.40
N ALA A 123 9.33 11.07 7.72
CA ALA A 123 9.77 9.73 7.37
C ALA A 123 10.95 9.75 6.38
N ALA A 124 10.94 10.65 5.39
CA ALA A 124 12.03 10.77 4.42
C ALA A 124 13.37 11.12 5.10
N GLU A 125 13.35 11.96 6.14
CA GLU A 125 14.53 12.28 6.95
C GLU A 125 15.14 11.05 7.66
N GLU A 126 14.35 9.99 7.93
CA GLU A 126 14.83 8.75 8.55
C GLU A 126 15.44 7.75 7.54
N GLY A 127 15.47 8.07 6.24
CA GLY A 127 16.02 7.17 5.21
C GLY A 127 15.04 6.06 4.81
N ILE A 128 13.96 6.46 4.14
CA ILE A 128 12.90 5.55 3.68
C ILE A 128 13.34 4.56 2.61
N GLU A 129 12.89 3.31 2.74
CA GLU A 129 13.04 2.29 1.70
C GLU A 129 11.70 1.78 1.16
N PHE A 130 10.69 1.59 2.02
CA PHE A 130 9.41 1.02 1.60
C PHE A 130 8.25 1.91 2.08
N PHE A 131 7.43 2.38 1.15
CA PHE A 131 6.21 3.13 1.46
C PHE A 131 4.92 2.44 1.01
N VAL A 132 3.86 2.63 1.79
CA VAL A 132 2.50 2.23 1.48
C VAL A 132 1.55 3.41 1.64
N PHE A 133 0.95 3.84 0.54
CA PHE A 133 -0.06 4.89 0.48
C PHE A 133 -1.43 4.27 0.22
N GLY A 134 -2.27 4.22 1.25
CA GLY A 134 -3.62 3.66 1.16
C GLY A 134 -4.75 4.68 1.12
N ASN A 135 -4.47 5.95 1.41
CA ASN A 135 -5.55 6.93 1.58
C ASN A 135 -5.25 8.32 1.03
N ALA A 136 -4.06 8.89 1.23
CA ALA A 136 -3.82 10.31 1.02
C ALA A 136 -3.05 10.59 -0.28
N PRO A 137 -3.71 11.08 -1.36
CA PRO A 137 -3.03 11.43 -2.60
C PRO A 137 -1.96 12.51 -2.40
N THR A 138 -2.23 13.47 -1.51
CA THR A 138 -1.29 14.55 -1.18
C THR A 138 0.02 14.00 -0.57
N ALA A 139 -0.04 12.90 0.16
CA ALA A 139 1.14 12.28 0.76
C ALA A 139 2.01 11.61 -0.32
N LEU A 140 1.37 10.94 -1.29
CA LEU A 140 2.07 10.37 -2.44
C LEU A 140 2.72 11.47 -3.30
N TYR A 141 2.01 12.57 -3.57
CA TYR A 141 2.59 13.73 -4.24
C TYR A 141 3.80 14.30 -3.51
N LYS A 142 3.70 14.47 -2.19
CA LYS A 142 4.81 14.96 -1.37
C LYS A 142 6.03 14.03 -1.46
N LEU A 143 5.84 12.72 -1.45
CA LEU A 143 6.97 11.79 -1.65
C LEU A 143 7.63 12.01 -3.01
N MET A 144 6.84 12.13 -4.09
CA MET A 144 7.38 12.36 -5.42
C MET A 144 8.10 13.72 -5.55
N GLU A 145 7.64 14.76 -4.88
CA GLU A 145 8.36 16.04 -4.77
C GLU A 145 9.72 15.86 -4.09
N LEU A 146 9.75 15.19 -2.93
CA LEU A 146 11.00 14.92 -2.20
C LEU A 146 11.98 14.06 -3.02
N MET A 147 11.47 13.12 -3.82
CA MET A 147 12.29 12.31 -4.73
C MET A 147 12.93 13.19 -5.82
N LYS A 148 12.16 14.08 -6.44
CA LYS A 148 12.67 15.04 -7.44
C LYS A 148 13.71 15.99 -6.85
N GLU A 149 13.56 16.35 -5.58
CA GLU A 149 14.50 17.19 -4.83
C GLU A 149 15.74 16.41 -4.33
N GLY A 150 15.80 15.09 -4.53
CA GLY A 150 16.89 14.25 -4.02
C GLY A 150 16.88 14.05 -2.50
N LYS A 151 15.77 14.38 -1.82
CA LYS A 151 15.58 14.24 -0.37
C LYS A 151 14.97 12.91 0.05
N ALA A 152 14.47 12.13 -0.91
CA ALA A 152 13.85 10.83 -0.70
C ALA A 152 14.32 9.85 -1.77
N ASN A 153 14.64 8.61 -1.38
CA ASN A 153 15.05 7.56 -2.30
C ASN A 153 14.41 6.21 -1.93
N PRO A 154 13.06 6.12 -1.92
CA PRO A 154 12.38 4.86 -1.65
C PRO A 154 12.78 3.81 -2.68
N LYS A 155 12.84 2.56 -2.23
CA LYS A 155 13.13 1.36 -3.05
C LYS A 155 11.87 0.64 -3.49
N PHE A 156 10.75 0.89 -2.81
CA PHE A 156 9.47 0.32 -3.19
C PHE A 156 8.31 1.19 -2.72
N ILE A 157 7.29 1.34 -3.56
CA ILE A 157 6.10 2.13 -3.26
C ILE A 157 4.85 1.34 -3.64
N ILE A 158 3.94 1.17 -2.68
CA ILE A 158 2.54 0.78 -2.95
C ILE A 158 1.71 2.07 -2.99
N GLY A 159 1.33 2.50 -4.21
CA GLY A 159 0.55 3.72 -4.43
C GLY A 159 -0.91 3.44 -4.74
N VAL A 160 -1.73 3.20 -3.72
CA VAL A 160 -3.17 2.93 -3.87
C VAL A 160 -4.07 3.93 -3.12
N PRO A 161 -3.77 5.25 -3.10
CA PRO A 161 -4.61 6.19 -2.40
C PRO A 161 -6.01 6.27 -3.05
N VAL A 162 -7.02 6.36 -2.19
CA VAL A 162 -8.42 6.54 -2.60
C VAL A 162 -8.80 8.01 -2.56
N GLY A 163 -9.74 8.44 -3.40
CA GLY A 163 -10.26 9.80 -3.35
C GLY A 163 -10.81 10.29 -4.67
N PHE A 164 -11.61 11.34 -4.60
CA PHE A 164 -12.20 11.99 -5.78
C PHE A 164 -11.34 13.13 -6.34
N VAL A 165 -10.35 13.61 -5.56
CA VAL A 165 -9.48 14.73 -5.93
C VAL A 165 -8.03 14.27 -5.85
N GLY A 166 -7.31 14.30 -6.97
CA GLY A 166 -5.87 14.03 -7.04
C GLY A 166 -5.46 12.56 -6.95
N ALA A 167 -6.37 11.63 -6.61
CA ALA A 167 -6.03 10.22 -6.45
C ALA A 167 -5.64 9.56 -7.78
N ALA A 168 -6.44 9.76 -8.83
CA ALA A 168 -6.16 9.18 -10.15
C ALA A 168 -4.87 9.76 -10.74
N GLU A 169 -4.69 11.08 -10.62
CA GLU A 169 -3.52 11.80 -11.13
C GLU A 169 -2.25 11.38 -10.37
N SER A 170 -2.31 11.24 -9.03
CA SER A 170 -1.16 10.84 -8.23
C SER A 170 -0.62 9.45 -8.60
N LYS A 171 -1.53 8.51 -8.92
CA LYS A 171 -1.17 7.15 -9.36
C LYS A 171 -0.52 7.16 -10.74
N ARG A 172 -1.11 7.90 -11.69
CA ARG A 172 -0.53 8.08 -13.04
C ARG A 172 0.83 8.76 -13.02
N GLU A 173 1.07 9.70 -12.10
CA GLU A 173 2.40 10.31 -11.95
C GLU A 173 3.41 9.33 -11.35
N LEU A 174 3.00 8.51 -10.37
CA LEU A 174 3.85 7.46 -9.81
C LEU A 174 4.27 6.43 -10.88
N GLU A 175 3.35 6.03 -11.75
CA GLU A 175 3.62 5.07 -12.85
C GLU A 175 4.75 5.52 -13.80
N LYS A 176 4.98 6.83 -13.91
CA LYS A 176 6.04 7.39 -14.77
C LYS A 176 7.43 7.36 -14.14
N LEU A 177 7.51 7.07 -12.84
CA LEU A 177 8.77 7.09 -12.10
C LEU A 177 9.49 5.75 -12.22
N ASP A 178 10.82 5.83 -12.29
CA ASP A 178 11.67 4.64 -12.22
C ASP A 178 12.02 4.30 -10.77
N VAL A 179 10.98 3.84 -10.07
CA VAL A 179 11.01 3.30 -8.71
C VAL A 179 10.25 1.97 -8.66
#